data_AF-C3K1Y8-F1
#
_entry.id   AF-C3K1Y8-F1
#
_cell.length_a   1.000
_cell.length_b   1.000
_cell.length_c   1.000
_cell.angle_alpha   90.00
_cell.angle_beta   90.00
_cell.angle_gamma   90.00
#
_symmetry.space_group_name_H-M   'P 1'
#
loop_
_entity.id
_entity.type
_entity.pdbx_description
1 polymer ?
#
loop_
_entity_poly.entity_id
_entity_poly.type
_entity_poly.pdbx_seq_one_letter_code
_entity_poly.pdbx_strand_id
1 'polypeptide(L)'
;MIRTALAASALLLALCGNASAADNAALKKCMDSANTTADMVSCNAKETKVQDARLNRAYKTALAAQEGARKQQLQDVQRLWIKYRDANCGFAGSATGGTLDQVNGSGCVLDMTQTRAQELEDLVGP
;
A
#
# COMPACT_ATOMS: atom_id res chain seq x y z
N MET A 1 8.17 23.70 -57.07
CA MET A 1 8.11 24.22 -55.68
C MET A 1 6.79 23.69 -55.12
N ILE A 2 6.71 22.75 -54.18
CA ILE A 2 7.26 22.73 -52.82
C ILE A 2 7.43 21.25 -52.40
N ARG A 3 8.58 20.93 -51.78
CA ARG A 3 8.88 19.64 -51.14
C ARG A 3 8.32 19.68 -49.71
N THR A 4 7.28 18.92 -49.40
CA THR A 4 6.80 18.77 -48.02
C THR A 4 7.63 17.69 -47.32
N ALA A 5 8.56 18.13 -46.47
CA ALA A 5 9.31 17.27 -45.57
C ALA A 5 8.38 16.72 -44.49
N LEU A 6 8.22 15.40 -44.44
CA LEU A 6 7.66 14.69 -43.30
C LEU A 6 8.72 14.69 -42.19
N ALA A 7 8.66 15.65 -41.28
CA ALA A 7 9.40 15.60 -40.04
C ALA A 7 8.72 14.57 -39.12
N ALA A 8 9.34 13.39 -38.98
CA ALA A 8 8.94 12.39 -38.01
C ALA A 8 9.17 12.94 -36.59
N SER A 9 8.10 13.39 -35.94
CA SER A 9 8.11 13.67 -34.50
C SER A 9 8.29 12.35 -33.76
N ALA A 10 9.49 12.10 -33.24
CA ALA A 10 9.78 10.98 -32.37
C ALA A 10 9.04 11.14 -31.03
N LEU A 11 8.28 10.10 -30.71
CA LEU A 11 7.40 9.91 -29.58
C LEU A 11 8.15 9.97 -28.23
N LEU A 12 7.86 10.98 -27.39
CA LEU A 12 8.23 11.00 -25.96
C LEU A 12 7.13 10.31 -25.15
N LEU A 13 7.23 8.99 -24.93
CA LEU A 13 6.40 8.26 -23.95
C LEU A 13 7.20 7.10 -23.34
N ALA A 14 8.00 7.39 -22.31
CA ALA A 14 8.58 6.37 -21.45
C ALA A 14 8.84 6.90 -20.04
N LEU A 15 7.78 7.30 -19.34
CA LEU A 15 7.76 7.45 -17.88
C LEU A 15 6.54 6.68 -17.34
N CYS A 16 6.42 5.42 -17.71
CA CYS A 16 5.62 4.49 -16.92
C CYS A 16 6.47 4.14 -15.70
N GLY A 17 6.29 4.87 -14.61
CA GLY A 17 6.75 4.40 -13.30
C GLY A 17 6.05 3.07 -13.05
N ASN A 18 6.79 1.97 -13.10
CA ASN A 18 6.25 0.68 -12.70
C ASN A 18 5.96 0.78 -11.20
N ALA A 19 4.69 0.87 -10.83
CA ALA A 19 4.26 0.56 -9.47
C ALA A 19 4.49 -0.95 -9.29
N SER A 20 5.72 -1.36 -8.95
CA SER A 20 5.96 -2.75 -8.57
C SER A 20 5.33 -2.95 -7.21
N ALA A 21 4.28 -3.77 -7.12
CA ALA A 21 3.98 -4.43 -5.86
C ALA A 21 5.27 -5.15 -5.45
N ALA A 22 5.86 -4.76 -4.32
CA ALA A 22 7.10 -5.38 -3.86
C ALA A 22 6.85 -6.89 -3.72
N ASP A 23 7.58 -7.71 -4.47
CA ASP A 23 7.43 -9.16 -4.42
C ASP A 23 7.66 -9.66 -2.99
N ASN A 24 6.58 -10.13 -2.36
CA ASN A 24 6.64 -10.66 -1.01
C ASN A 24 6.69 -12.19 -1.05
N ALA A 25 7.90 -12.74 -1.11
CA ALA A 25 8.10 -14.18 -1.19
C ALA A 25 7.49 -14.97 -0.02
N ALA A 26 7.44 -14.38 1.19
CA ALA A 26 6.87 -15.01 2.38
C ALA A 26 5.34 -15.09 2.30
N LEU A 27 4.69 -13.99 1.91
CA LEU A 27 3.25 -13.96 1.63
C LEU A 27 2.89 -14.92 0.50
N LYS A 28 3.64 -14.88 -0.61
CA LYS A 28 3.42 -15.77 -1.75
C LYS A 28 3.51 -17.23 -1.34
N LYS A 29 4.56 -17.63 -0.62
CA LYS A 29 4.71 -19.00 -0.12
C LYS A 29 3.56 -19.42 0.80
N CYS A 30 3.08 -18.49 1.64
CA CYS A 30 1.92 -18.74 2.50
C CYS A 30 0.66 -18.98 1.67
N MET A 31 0.38 -18.09 0.71
CA MET A 31 -0.78 -18.19 -0.17
C MET A 31 -0.76 -19.45 -1.04
N ASP A 32 0.41 -19.81 -1.58
CA ASP A 32 0.58 -21.04 -2.37
C ASP A 32 0.32 -22.32 -1.53
N SER A 33 0.39 -22.23 -0.19
CA SER A 33 0.12 -23.34 0.74
C SER A 33 -1.26 -23.28 1.39
N ALA A 34 -2.05 -22.23 1.13
CA ALA A 34 -3.36 -22.03 1.72
C ALA A 34 -4.41 -22.94 1.05
N ASN A 35 -5.17 -23.70 1.84
CA ASN A 35 -6.21 -24.61 1.32
C ASN A 35 -7.63 -24.13 1.62
N THR A 36 -7.77 -23.17 2.54
CA THR A 36 -9.06 -22.63 2.96
C THR A 36 -9.04 -21.10 2.92
N THR A 37 -10.24 -20.50 2.91
CA THR A 37 -10.37 -19.04 3.08
C THR A 37 -9.77 -18.56 4.39
N ALA A 38 -9.88 -19.34 5.46
CA ALA A 38 -9.26 -19.02 6.74
C ALA A 38 -7.72 -18.99 6.64
N ASP A 39 -7.12 -19.91 5.89
CA ASP A 39 -5.67 -19.91 5.65
C ASP A 39 -5.24 -18.65 4.87
N MET A 40 -5.98 -18.26 3.84
CA MET A 40 -5.71 -17.04 3.07
C MET A 40 -5.78 -15.79 3.95
N VAL A 41 -6.82 -15.67 4.78
CA VAL A 41 -6.95 -14.56 5.75
C VAL A 41 -5.80 -14.58 6.76
N SER A 42 -5.38 -15.75 7.22
CA SER A 42 -4.24 -15.92 8.13
C SER A 42 -2.93 -15.47 7.49
N CYS A 43 -2.70 -15.81 6.20
CA CYS A 43 -1.56 -15.34 5.43
C CYS A 43 -1.53 -13.82 5.33
N ASN A 44 -2.65 -13.18 4.97
CA ASN A 44 -2.79 -11.73 4.95
C ASN A 44 -2.51 -11.13 6.33
N ALA A 45 -3.14 -11.64 7.39
CA ALA A 45 -2.97 -11.12 8.74
C ALA A 45 -1.52 -11.26 9.25
N LYS A 46 -0.83 -12.35 8.92
CA LYS A 46 0.58 -12.55 9.27
C LYS A 46 1.46 -11.51 8.59
N GLU A 47 1.25 -11.28 7.30
CA GLU A 47 2.03 -10.28 6.57
C GLU A 47 1.69 -8.85 7.01
N THR A 48 0.42 -8.56 7.30
CA THR A 48 0.00 -7.26 7.86
C THR A 48 0.76 -6.95 9.14
N LYS A 49 1.05 -7.93 10.01
CA LYS A 49 1.86 -7.70 11.22
C LYS A 49 3.30 -7.29 10.88
N VAL A 50 3.89 -7.86 9.83
CA VAL A 50 5.23 -7.49 9.35
C VAL A 50 5.22 -6.06 8.83
N GLN A 51 4.24 -5.73 7.98
CA GLN A 51 4.09 -4.39 7.40
C GLN A 51 3.70 -3.34 8.45
N ASP A 52 2.91 -3.69 9.44
CA ASP A 52 2.56 -2.79 10.56
C ASP A 52 3.79 -2.47 11.43
N ALA A 53 4.66 -3.47 11.67
CA ALA A 53 5.93 -3.22 12.35
C ALA A 53 6.83 -2.27 11.54
N ARG A 54 6.87 -2.41 10.20
CA ARG A 54 7.57 -1.48 9.30
C ARG A 54 6.95 -0.08 9.36
N LEU A 55 5.63 0.03 9.22
CA LEU A 55 4.87 1.27 9.31
C LEU A 55 5.15 2.01 10.62
N ASN A 56 5.14 1.31 11.76
CA ASN A 56 5.38 1.94 13.06
C ASN A 56 6.82 2.45 13.21
N ARG A 57 7.82 1.76 12.62
CA ARG A 57 9.19 2.28 12.56
C ARG A 57 9.26 3.53 11.69
N ALA A 58 8.73 3.47 10.47
CA ALA A 58 8.68 4.60 9.54
C ALA A 58 7.98 5.82 10.14
N TYR A 59 6.83 5.60 10.79
CA TYR A 59 6.08 6.64 11.48
C TYR A 59 6.90 7.32 12.58
N LYS A 60 7.61 6.54 13.42
CA LYS A 60 8.46 7.10 14.47
C LYS A 60 9.59 7.94 13.90
N THR A 61 10.24 7.47 12.84
CA THR A 61 11.30 8.21 12.13
C THR A 61 10.75 9.50 11.52
N ALA A 62 9.65 9.42 10.76
CA ALA A 62 9.00 10.57 10.16
C ALA A 62 8.56 11.60 11.21
N LEU A 63 7.99 11.15 12.32
CA LEU A 63 7.55 12.00 13.41
C LEU A 63 8.72 12.68 14.14
N ALA A 64 9.86 12.00 14.28
CA ALA A 64 11.07 12.57 14.88
C ALA A 64 11.71 13.65 13.99
N ALA A 65 11.53 13.57 12.67
CA ALA A 65 12.00 14.56 11.71
C ALA A 65 11.11 15.82 11.62
N GLN A 66 9.96 15.86 12.31
CA GLN A 66 9.07 17.02 12.33
C GLN A 66 9.11 17.78 13.66
N GLU A 67 8.88 19.09 13.60
CA GLU A 67 8.77 19.97 14.76
C GLU A 67 7.45 20.76 14.76
N GLY A 68 7.09 21.28 15.94
CA GLY A 68 5.94 22.17 16.13
C GLY A 68 4.64 21.66 15.48
N ALA A 69 3.99 22.54 14.72
CA ALA A 69 2.71 22.26 14.08
C ALA A 69 2.77 21.09 13.08
N ARG A 70 3.89 20.89 12.36
CA ARG A 70 4.03 19.79 11.40
C ARG A 70 4.00 18.43 12.08
N LYS A 71 4.61 18.34 13.27
CA LYS A 71 4.57 17.11 14.07
C LYS A 71 3.14 16.75 14.45
N GLN A 72 2.36 17.73 14.95
CA GLN A 72 0.96 17.55 15.29
C GLN A 72 0.13 17.14 14.06
N GLN A 73 0.32 17.82 12.93
CA GLN A 73 -0.35 17.49 11.67
C GLN A 73 -0.09 16.05 11.22
N LEU A 74 1.16 15.55 11.30
CA LEU A 74 1.47 14.17 10.94
C LEU A 74 0.76 13.16 11.86
N GLN A 75 0.65 13.45 13.16
CA GLN A 75 -0.11 12.61 14.09
C GLN A 75 -1.60 12.58 13.72
N ASP A 76 -2.18 13.73 13.38
CA ASP A 76 -3.58 13.84 12.97
C ASP A 76 -3.84 13.09 11.66
N VAL A 77 -2.98 13.26 10.66
CA VAL A 77 -3.04 12.52 9.39
C VAL A 77 -2.95 11.02 9.64
N GLN A 78 -2.04 10.55 10.51
CA GLN A 78 -1.92 9.13 10.81
C GLN A 78 -3.18 8.57 11.49
N ARG A 79 -3.78 9.31 12.43
CA ARG A 79 -5.05 8.92 13.07
C ARG A 79 -6.21 8.85 12.07
N LEU A 80 -6.29 9.81 11.15
CA LEU A 80 -7.31 9.81 10.09
C LEU A 80 -7.10 8.66 9.11
N TRP A 81 -5.84 8.37 8.75
CA TRP A 81 -5.51 7.24 7.90
C TRP A 81 -5.97 5.91 8.51
N ILE A 82 -5.80 5.69 9.82
CA ILE A 82 -6.31 4.48 10.50
C ILE A 82 -7.82 4.36 10.32
N LYS A 83 -8.57 5.44 10.59
CA LYS A 83 -10.03 5.45 10.42
C LYS A 83 -10.44 5.18 8.98
N TYR A 84 -9.73 5.77 8.02
CA TYR A 84 -9.98 5.55 6.60
C TYR A 84 -9.70 4.11 6.20
N ARG A 85 -8.56 3.53 6.60
CA ARG A 85 -8.23 2.12 6.36
C ARG A 85 -9.31 1.20 6.89
N ASP A 86 -9.71 1.39 8.13
CA ASP A 86 -10.69 0.49 8.77
C ASP A 86 -12.06 0.60 8.09
N ALA A 87 -12.50 1.81 7.71
CA ALA A 87 -13.74 2.02 6.97
C ALA A 87 -13.67 1.44 5.54
N ASN A 88 -12.59 1.72 4.82
CA ASN A 88 -12.38 1.28 3.45
C ASN A 88 -12.30 -0.25 3.36
N CYS A 89 -11.52 -0.88 4.25
CA CYS A 89 -11.36 -2.32 4.25
C CYS A 89 -12.57 -3.06 4.85
N GLY A 90 -13.33 -2.42 5.74
CA GLY A 90 -14.65 -2.91 6.14
C GLY A 90 -15.62 -2.96 4.96
N PHE A 91 -15.64 -1.92 4.12
CA PHE A 91 -16.41 -1.90 2.87
C PHE A 91 -15.94 -2.98 1.89
N ALA A 92 -14.63 -3.08 1.63
CA ALA A 92 -14.08 -4.12 0.76
C ALA A 92 -14.43 -5.55 1.24
N GLY A 93 -14.55 -5.73 2.56
CA GLY A 93 -14.90 -6.99 3.19
C GLY A 93 -16.40 -7.21 3.46
N SER A 94 -17.30 -6.54 2.74
CA SER A 94 -18.76 -6.68 2.93
C SER A 94 -19.57 -6.71 1.63
N ALA A 95 -18.94 -7.04 0.51
CA ALA A 95 -19.57 -6.97 -0.81
C ALA A 95 -20.70 -8.00 -1.03
N THR A 96 -20.57 -9.21 -0.49
CA THR A 96 -21.44 -10.36 -0.82
C THR A 96 -21.98 -11.11 0.40
N GLY A 97 -21.38 -10.95 1.57
CA GLY A 97 -21.63 -11.76 2.77
C GLY A 97 -20.95 -13.14 2.74
N GLY A 98 -20.22 -13.46 1.67
CA GLY A 98 -19.48 -14.71 1.51
C GLY A 98 -18.10 -14.68 2.18
N THR A 99 -17.45 -15.84 2.29
CA THR A 99 -16.12 -15.93 2.91
C THR A 99 -15.04 -15.21 2.11
N LEU A 100 -15.20 -15.04 0.80
CA LEU A 100 -14.27 -14.29 -0.04
C LEU A 100 -14.15 -12.82 0.42
N ASP A 101 -15.21 -12.24 0.97
CA ASP A 101 -15.16 -10.88 1.51
C ASP A 101 -14.12 -10.76 2.64
N GLN A 102 -13.92 -11.80 3.44
CA GLN A 102 -12.89 -11.80 4.49
C GLN A 102 -11.47 -11.73 3.90
N VAL A 103 -11.25 -12.40 2.76
CA VAL A 103 -9.99 -12.31 2.02
C VAL A 103 -9.80 -10.90 1.48
N ASN A 104 -10.84 -10.32 0.87
CA ASN A 104 -10.80 -8.96 0.33
C ASN A 104 -10.52 -7.92 1.42
N GLY A 105 -11.22 -7.99 2.55
CA GLY A 105 -11.02 -7.08 3.68
C GLY A 105 -9.61 -7.22 4.29
N SER A 106 -9.14 -8.45 4.52
CA SER A 106 -7.80 -8.68 5.06
C SER A 106 -6.68 -8.28 4.10
N GLY A 107 -6.85 -8.52 2.79
CA GLY A 107 -5.93 -8.08 1.74
C GLY A 107 -5.88 -6.56 1.62
N CYS A 108 -7.02 -5.87 1.69
CA CYS A 108 -7.08 -4.42 1.74
C CYS A 108 -6.27 -3.85 2.91
N VAL A 109 -6.41 -4.42 4.11
CA VAL A 109 -5.66 -3.96 5.29
C VAL A 109 -4.16 -4.13 5.07
N LEU A 110 -3.75 -5.26 4.50
CA LEU A 110 -2.34 -5.52 4.15
C LEU A 110 -1.81 -4.47 3.17
N ASP A 111 -2.47 -4.30 2.02
CA ASP A 111 -2.01 -3.41 0.95
C ASP A 111 -1.92 -1.96 1.42
N MET A 112 -2.94 -1.48 2.13
CA MET A 112 -2.93 -0.12 2.69
C MET A 112 -1.83 0.05 3.73
N THR A 113 -1.57 -0.95 4.57
CA THR A 113 -0.51 -0.90 5.58
C THR A 113 0.88 -0.87 4.94
N GLN A 114 1.12 -1.68 3.91
CA GLN A 114 2.36 -1.66 3.13
C GLN A 114 2.56 -0.31 2.43
N THR A 115 1.53 0.20 1.78
CA THR A 115 1.56 1.50 1.09
C THR A 115 1.87 2.62 2.07
N ARG A 116 1.19 2.64 3.22
CA ARG A 116 1.42 3.67 4.23
C ARG A 116 2.81 3.62 4.83
N ALA A 117 3.37 2.42 5.02
CA ALA A 117 4.76 2.28 5.44
C ALA A 117 5.70 2.96 4.45
N GLN A 118 5.51 2.74 3.14
CA GLN A 118 6.29 3.41 2.09
C GLN A 118 6.10 4.93 2.12
N GLU A 119 4.86 5.41 2.15
CA GLU A 119 4.59 6.86 2.21
C GLU A 119 5.32 7.55 3.37
N LEU A 120 5.37 6.90 4.55
CA LEU A 120 6.05 7.42 5.73
C LEU A 120 7.58 7.40 5.60
N GLU A 121 8.14 6.37 4.96
CA GLU A 121 9.57 6.32 4.63
C GLU A 121 9.95 7.43 3.64
N ASP A 122 9.12 7.67 2.63
CA ASP A 122 9.34 8.70 1.62
C ASP A 122 9.33 10.13 2.21
N LEU A 123 8.66 10.35 3.34
CA LEU A 123 8.65 11.67 4.03
C LEU A 123 10.03 12.07 4.59
N VAL A 124 10.92 11.11 4.82
CA VAL A 124 12.26 11.36 5.37
C VAL A 124 13.39 11.09 4.38
N GLY A 125 13.06 10.61 3.18
CA GLY A 125 14.03 10.19 2.16
C GLY A 125 14.77 8.89 2.54
N PRO A 126 15.57 8.32 1.61
CA PRO A 126 16.54 7.28 1.96
C PRO A 126 17.61 7.76 2.94
#